data_AF-A0A821BRL6-F1
#
_entry.id   AF-A0A821BRL6-F1
#
_cell.length_a   1.000
_cell.length_b   1.000
_cell.length_c   1.000
_cell.angle_alpha   90.00
_cell.angle_beta   90.00
_cell.angle_gamma   90.00
#
_symmetry.space_group_name_H-M   'P 1'
#
loop_
_entity.id
_entity.type
_entity.pdbx_description
1 polymer ?
#
loop_
_entity_poly.entity_id
_entity_poly.type
_entity_poly.pdbx_seq_one_letter_code
_entity_poly.pdbx_strand_id
1 'polypeptide(L)'
;QCPYVSYPCTSMDDFNAGKCSLECDGRTRHCNRMGYWASPSDGNGTLYLKTQDASAFPYCINHYQITLYSGSDYSQTRGKVSITLHGTLNPVTVVFDNDQTVFRSGSVETRLIPLTMDIGTVTSIDLSFSKTTNLLLQLFNSASWKFTKAVVLYGDNRNRRTFCPTQSIITSGSSTGFIAC
;
A
#
# COMPACT_ATOMS: atom_id res chain seq x y z
N GLN A 1 -1.62 9.50 -20.67
CA GLN A 1 -3.08 9.37 -20.46
C GLN A 1 -3.32 8.97 -19.01
N CYS A 2 -4.23 9.60 -18.28
CA CYS A 2 -4.53 9.17 -16.90
C CYS A 2 -5.23 7.80 -16.88
N PRO A 3 -4.99 6.94 -15.87
CA PRO A 3 -5.60 5.61 -15.80
C PRO A 3 -7.10 5.66 -15.48
N TYR A 4 -7.51 6.53 -14.53
CA TYR A 4 -8.89 6.67 -14.04
C TYR A 4 -9.61 5.35 -13.73
N VAL A 5 -8.87 4.34 -13.27
CA VAL A 5 -9.44 3.05 -12.91
C VAL A 5 -10.22 3.18 -11.61
N SER A 6 -11.42 2.63 -11.60
CA SER A 6 -12.39 2.65 -10.51
C SER A 6 -12.64 1.23 -10.02
N TYR A 7 -12.69 1.05 -8.71
CA TYR A 7 -12.72 -0.25 -8.06
C TYR A 7 -14.05 -0.49 -7.32
N PRO A 8 -14.61 -1.71 -7.38
CA PRO A 8 -15.74 -2.08 -6.54
C PRO A 8 -15.37 -2.00 -5.06
N CYS A 9 -16.19 -1.34 -4.27
CA CYS A 9 -16.00 -1.24 -2.83
C CYS A 9 -17.33 -0.99 -2.12
N THR A 10 -17.38 -1.21 -0.80
CA THR A 10 -18.57 -0.99 0.04
C THR A 10 -18.80 0.49 0.34
N SER A 11 -17.72 1.25 0.55
CA SER A 11 -17.76 2.67 0.88
C SER A 11 -16.47 3.37 0.48
N MET A 12 -16.52 4.70 0.39
CA MET A 12 -15.31 5.50 0.16
C MET A 12 -14.29 5.35 1.30
N ASP A 13 -14.75 5.19 2.53
CA ASP A 13 -13.88 5.01 3.70
C ASP A 13 -13.13 3.67 3.66
N ASP A 14 -13.82 2.58 3.28
CA ASP A 14 -13.20 1.27 3.10
C ASP A 14 -12.19 1.28 1.94
N PHE A 15 -12.50 2.02 0.88
CA PHE A 15 -11.59 2.23 -0.24
C PHE A 15 -10.33 2.99 0.21
N ASN A 16 -10.51 4.10 0.93
CA ASN A 16 -9.43 4.93 1.46
C ASN A 16 -8.53 4.16 2.44
N ALA A 17 -9.12 3.28 3.25
CA ALA A 17 -8.39 2.42 4.18
C ALA A 17 -7.67 1.24 3.49
N GLY A 18 -7.84 1.05 2.18
CA GLY A 18 -7.24 -0.06 1.44
C GLY A 18 -7.87 -1.42 1.72
N LYS A 19 -9.11 -1.47 2.23
CA LYS A 19 -9.83 -2.72 2.51
C LYS A 19 -10.40 -3.38 1.25
N CYS A 20 -10.53 -2.60 0.18
CA CYS A 20 -11.01 -3.07 -1.11
C CYS A 20 -9.83 -3.45 -1.99
N SER A 21 -9.90 -4.65 -2.56
CA SER A 21 -8.85 -5.15 -3.44
C SER A 21 -8.83 -4.37 -4.75
N LEU A 22 -7.64 -3.99 -5.20
CA LEU A 22 -7.45 -3.44 -6.54
C LEU A 22 -7.41 -4.50 -7.66
N GLU A 23 -7.59 -5.79 -7.34
CA GLU A 23 -7.60 -6.86 -8.34
C GLU A 23 -8.88 -6.81 -9.17
N CYS A 24 -8.73 -6.51 -10.46
CA CYS A 24 -9.80 -6.46 -11.43
C CYS A 24 -9.83 -7.77 -12.21
N ASP A 25 -10.40 -8.86 -11.69
CA ASP A 25 -10.32 -10.18 -12.34
C ASP A 25 -11.27 -10.34 -13.54
N GLY A 26 -12.23 -9.43 -13.72
CA GLY A 26 -13.24 -9.47 -14.79
C GLY A 26 -14.27 -10.60 -14.64
N ARG A 27 -14.29 -11.30 -13.51
CA ARG A 27 -15.25 -12.38 -13.21
C ARG A 27 -16.08 -12.06 -11.97
N THR A 28 -15.42 -11.68 -10.88
CA THR A 28 -16.06 -11.33 -9.62
C THR A 28 -15.85 -9.86 -9.27
N ARG A 29 -14.77 -9.25 -9.77
CA ARG A 29 -14.44 -7.85 -9.57
C ARG A 29 -14.27 -7.16 -10.92
N HIS A 30 -15.28 -6.38 -11.25
CA HIS A 30 -15.42 -5.67 -12.50
C HIS A 30 -15.02 -4.21 -12.27
N CYS A 31 -13.77 -3.88 -12.55
CA CYS A 31 -13.28 -2.51 -12.50
C CYS A 31 -13.57 -1.79 -13.82
N ASN A 32 -13.81 -0.49 -13.75
CA ASN A 32 -14.12 0.31 -14.92
C ASN A 32 -13.29 1.59 -14.95
N ARG A 33 -13.16 2.21 -16.12
CA ARG A 33 -12.54 3.53 -16.24
C ARG A 33 -13.60 4.60 -16.08
N MET A 34 -13.33 5.61 -15.26
CA MET A 34 -14.22 6.76 -15.15
C MET A 34 -14.10 7.64 -16.41
N GLY A 35 -15.24 8.14 -16.90
CA GLY A 35 -15.31 9.14 -17.97
C GLY A 35 -15.46 8.54 -19.36
N TYR A 36 -14.81 9.14 -20.36
CA TYR A 36 -15.00 8.82 -21.78
C TYR A 36 -14.73 7.36 -22.14
N TRP A 37 -13.79 6.71 -21.44
CA TRP A 37 -13.41 5.31 -21.66
C TRP A 37 -14.17 4.31 -20.77
N ALA A 38 -15.27 4.74 -20.15
CA ALA A 38 -16.13 3.84 -19.39
C ALA A 38 -16.79 2.82 -20.32
N SER A 39 -16.77 1.55 -19.91
CA SER A 39 -17.35 0.45 -20.67
C SER A 39 -18.49 -0.20 -19.90
N PRO A 40 -19.75 -0.18 -20.38
CA PRO A 40 -20.88 -0.81 -19.70
C PRO A 40 -20.73 -2.32 -19.49
N SER A 41 -19.85 -2.99 -20.23
CA SER A 41 -19.56 -4.42 -20.06
C SER A 41 -18.60 -4.73 -18.91
N ASP A 42 -17.87 -3.73 -18.41
CA ASP A 42 -16.68 -3.95 -17.57
C ASP A 42 -16.93 -3.68 -16.08
N GLY A 43 -18.17 -3.40 -15.69
CA GLY A 43 -18.61 -3.37 -14.28
C GLY A 43 -19.88 -2.59 -14.01
N ASN A 44 -20.74 -3.15 -13.14
CA ASN A 44 -22.00 -2.59 -12.69
C ASN A 44 -21.94 -2.24 -11.20
N GLY A 45 -22.61 -1.16 -10.80
CA GLY A 45 -22.70 -0.71 -9.41
C GLY A 45 -21.81 0.49 -9.08
N THR A 46 -21.65 0.78 -7.78
CA THR A 46 -20.84 1.91 -7.30
C THR A 46 -19.36 1.54 -7.28
N LEU A 47 -18.55 2.32 -8.00
CA LEU A 47 -17.10 2.18 -8.06
C LEU A 47 -16.43 3.41 -7.46
N TYR A 48 -15.23 3.23 -6.91
CA TYR A 48 -14.51 4.25 -6.19
C TYR A 48 -13.11 4.42 -6.77
N LEU A 49 -12.64 5.67 -6.85
CA LEU A 49 -11.27 6.03 -7.19
C LEU A 49 -10.85 7.31 -6.45
N LYS A 50 -9.55 7.58 -6.41
CA LYS A 50 -9.01 8.90 -6.04
C LYS A 50 -8.50 9.61 -7.28
N THR A 51 -8.69 10.93 -7.32
CA THR A 51 -8.04 11.84 -8.26
C THR A 51 -7.17 12.82 -7.48
N GLN A 52 -6.36 13.61 -8.19
CA GLN A 52 -5.71 14.78 -7.56
C GLN A 52 -6.76 15.86 -7.23
N ASP A 53 -6.32 16.85 -6.46
CA ASP A 53 -7.12 18.03 -6.15
C ASP A 53 -7.58 18.76 -7.43
N ALA A 54 -8.71 19.47 -7.33
CA ALA A 54 -9.36 20.13 -8.45
C ALA A 54 -8.50 21.21 -9.15
N SER A 55 -7.46 21.71 -8.48
CA SER A 55 -6.48 22.66 -9.04
C SER A 55 -5.32 21.99 -9.79
N ALA A 56 -5.15 20.67 -9.67
CA ALA A 56 -4.00 19.92 -10.18
C ALA A 56 -4.33 19.16 -11.47
N PHE A 57 -4.58 19.89 -12.56
CA PHE A 57 -4.74 19.26 -13.88
C PHE A 57 -3.39 18.79 -14.45
N PRO A 58 -3.26 17.57 -14.97
CA PRO A 58 -4.30 16.55 -15.10
C PRO A 58 -4.53 15.78 -13.80
N TYR A 59 -5.79 15.43 -13.50
CA TYR A 59 -6.23 14.81 -12.23
C TYR A 59 -5.80 13.34 -12.02
N CYS A 60 -4.64 12.94 -12.54
CA CYS A 60 -4.17 11.56 -12.59
C CYS A 60 -3.72 11.06 -11.21
N ILE A 61 -4.19 9.88 -10.82
CA ILE A 61 -3.63 9.10 -9.71
C ILE A 61 -3.45 7.66 -10.17
N ASN A 62 -2.30 7.08 -9.87
CA ASN A 62 -2.02 5.66 -9.95
C ASN A 62 -2.25 5.04 -8.56
N HIS A 63 -3.14 4.06 -8.48
CA HIS A 63 -3.44 3.37 -7.22
C HIS A 63 -2.55 2.14 -7.07
N TYR A 64 -1.87 2.07 -5.93
CA TYR A 64 -1.14 0.89 -5.49
C TYR A 64 -1.74 0.42 -4.18
N GLN A 65 -1.66 -0.87 -3.90
CA GLN A 65 -2.01 -1.43 -2.61
C GLN A 65 -0.78 -2.16 -2.07
N ILE A 66 -0.29 -1.71 -0.93
CA ILE A 66 0.83 -2.36 -0.25
C ILE A 66 0.26 -3.17 0.91
N THR A 67 0.69 -4.42 1.00
CA THR A 67 0.37 -5.32 2.12
C THR A 67 1.65 -5.75 2.83
N LEU A 68 1.76 -5.46 4.12
CA LEU A 68 2.86 -5.91 4.97
C LEU A 68 2.40 -7.06 5.87
N TYR A 69 3.22 -8.10 5.93
CA TYR A 69 3.00 -9.27 6.79
C TYR A 69 3.98 -9.22 7.96
N SER A 70 3.47 -9.20 9.18
CA SER A 70 4.29 -9.23 10.39
C SER A 70 4.72 -10.66 10.73
N GLY A 71 5.93 -10.80 11.27
CA GLY A 71 6.40 -12.04 11.88
C GLY A 71 5.77 -12.30 13.24
N SER A 72 6.17 -13.38 13.90
CA SER A 72 5.65 -13.80 15.21
C SER A 72 6.68 -13.70 16.35
N ASP A 73 7.84 -13.12 16.07
CA ASP A 73 8.98 -13.02 16.99
C ASP A 73 8.73 -12.01 18.13
N TYR A 74 7.76 -11.11 17.95
CA TYR A 74 7.38 -10.07 18.92
C TYR A 74 5.86 -10.00 19.06
N SER A 75 5.36 -9.68 20.26
CA SER A 75 3.93 -9.62 20.54
C SER A 75 3.23 -8.48 19.79
N GLN A 76 3.78 -7.27 19.89
CA GLN A 76 3.28 -6.08 19.20
C GLN A 76 4.31 -4.95 19.09
N THR A 77 4.14 -4.10 18.08
CA THR A 77 4.78 -2.79 18.00
C THR A 77 3.84 -1.73 17.47
N ARG A 78 4.22 -0.47 17.65
CA ARG A 78 3.50 0.71 17.18
C ARG A 78 4.51 1.80 16.85
N GLY A 79 4.29 2.49 15.74
CA GLY A 79 5.17 3.56 15.30
C GLY A 79 4.94 3.96 13.85
N LYS A 80 5.84 4.78 13.32
CA LYS A 80 5.82 5.19 11.92
C LYS A 80 6.55 4.16 11.06
N VAL A 81 5.90 3.77 9.96
CA VAL A 81 6.45 2.94 8.90
C VAL A 81 6.45 3.76 7.62
N SER A 82 7.63 4.00 7.04
CA SER A 82 7.74 4.61 5.70
C SER A 82 8.33 3.61 4.72
N ILE A 83 7.88 3.67 3.47
CA ILE A 83 8.24 2.71 2.43
C ILE A 83 8.74 3.50 1.23
N THR A 84 9.97 3.24 0.82
CA THR A 84 10.50 3.68 -0.47
C THR A 84 10.29 2.55 -1.48
N LEU A 85 9.44 2.80 -2.46
CA LEU A 85 9.26 1.93 -3.62
C LEU A 85 10.28 2.32 -4.68
N HIS A 86 11.14 1.39 -5.09
CA HIS A 86 12.06 1.60 -6.21
C HIS A 86 11.40 1.08 -7.47
N GLY A 87 10.83 1.98 -8.27
CA GLY A 87 10.24 1.67 -9.55
C GLY A 87 11.26 1.67 -10.70
N THR A 88 10.94 1.01 -11.81
CA THR A 88 11.77 1.04 -13.04
C THR A 88 11.89 2.43 -13.65
N LEU A 89 10.95 3.34 -13.37
CA LEU A 89 10.97 4.71 -13.86
C LEU A 89 11.53 5.68 -12.82
N ASN A 90 11.00 5.62 -11.59
CA ASN A 90 11.36 6.54 -10.51
C ASN A 90 11.16 5.89 -9.14
N PRO A 91 11.97 6.23 -8.12
CA PRO A 91 11.68 5.89 -6.74
C PRO A 91 10.67 6.86 -6.12
N VAL A 92 9.91 6.39 -5.12
CA VAL A 92 9.01 7.23 -4.33
C VAL A 92 8.95 6.75 -2.88
N THR A 93 8.97 7.68 -1.93
CA THR A 93 8.79 7.38 -0.51
C THR A 93 7.38 7.75 -0.07
N VAL A 94 6.69 6.82 0.57
CA VAL A 94 5.35 7.00 1.12
C VAL A 94 5.31 6.66 2.60
N VAL A 95 4.40 7.30 3.33
CA VAL A 95 4.11 6.92 4.72
C VAL A 95 3.05 5.82 4.69
N PHE A 96 3.43 4.61 5.07
CA PHE A 96 2.53 3.47 5.13
C PHE A 96 1.67 3.50 6.40
N ASP A 97 2.30 3.79 7.54
CA ASP A 97 1.60 4.02 8.80
C ASP A 97 2.30 5.15 9.56
N ASN A 98 1.51 6.01 10.22
CA ASN A 98 2.03 7.13 11.00
C ASN A 98 1.60 7.00 12.47
N ASP A 99 2.05 5.93 13.12
CA ASP A 99 1.76 5.63 14.52
C ASP A 99 0.26 5.46 14.82
N GLN A 100 -0.50 4.94 13.86
CA GLN A 100 -1.94 4.70 13.99
C GLN A 100 -2.24 3.24 14.29
N THR A 101 -1.43 2.32 13.75
CA THR A 101 -1.68 0.88 13.84
C THR A 101 -0.79 0.23 14.90
N VAL A 102 -1.40 -0.63 15.71
CA VAL A 102 -0.65 -1.59 16.54
C VAL A 102 -0.43 -2.85 15.70
N PHE A 103 0.76 -3.00 15.16
CA PHE A 103 1.17 -4.21 14.46
C PHE A 103 1.28 -5.34 15.48
N ARG A 104 0.52 -6.42 15.29
CA ARG A 104 0.54 -7.59 16.18
C ARG A 104 1.32 -8.74 15.56
N SER A 105 1.77 -9.67 16.39
CA SER A 105 2.32 -10.95 15.94
C SER A 105 1.45 -11.57 14.83
N GLY A 106 2.05 -11.84 13.66
CA GLY A 106 1.36 -12.45 12.51
C GLY A 106 0.31 -11.57 11.81
N SER A 107 0.17 -10.30 12.20
CA SER A 107 -0.78 -9.37 11.57
C SER A 107 -0.47 -9.11 10.10
N VAL A 108 -1.52 -8.82 9.32
CA VAL A 108 -1.43 -8.44 7.92
C VAL A 108 -2.07 -7.08 7.76
N GLU A 109 -1.27 -6.09 7.37
CA GLU A 109 -1.70 -4.71 7.23
C GLU A 109 -1.67 -4.30 5.77
N THR A 110 -2.78 -3.73 5.29
CA THR A 110 -2.97 -3.34 3.90
C THR A 110 -3.30 -1.87 3.83
N ARG A 111 -2.67 -1.11 2.94
CA ARG A 111 -2.96 0.31 2.72
C ARG A 111 -3.04 0.65 1.24
N LEU A 112 -3.97 1.54 0.90
CA LEU A 112 -4.05 2.17 -0.42
C LEU A 112 -3.01 3.30 -0.51
N ILE A 113 -2.16 3.24 -1.53
CA ILE A 113 -1.12 4.21 -1.81
C ILE A 113 -1.42 4.89 -3.15
N PRO A 114 -2.04 6.09 -3.13
CA PRO A 114 -2.26 6.88 -4.34
C PRO A 114 -0.99 7.65 -4.71
N LEU A 115 -0.51 7.50 -5.94
CA LEU A 115 0.64 8.23 -6.46
C LEU A 115 0.23 9.13 -7.62
N THR A 116 0.74 10.36 -7.65
CA THR A 116 0.50 11.34 -8.73
C THR A 116 1.37 11.08 -9.97
N MET A 117 2.31 10.14 -9.87
CA MET A 117 3.27 9.78 -10.90
C MET A 117 3.24 8.27 -11.16
N ASP A 118 3.64 7.85 -12.35
CA ASP A 118 3.90 6.45 -12.66
C ASP A 118 5.36 6.13 -12.30
N ILE A 119 5.55 5.14 -11.43
CA ILE A 119 6.87 4.65 -11.02
C ILE A 119 7.31 3.44 -11.85
N GLY A 120 6.46 2.95 -12.75
CA GLY A 120 6.66 1.72 -13.49
C GLY A 120 6.55 0.49 -12.60
N THR A 121 7.34 -0.54 -12.88
CA THR A 121 7.34 -1.77 -12.08
C THR A 121 8.26 -1.60 -10.87
N VAL A 122 7.74 -1.81 -9.66
CA VAL A 122 8.54 -1.87 -8.43
C VAL A 122 9.53 -3.04 -8.51
N THR A 123 10.81 -2.77 -8.35
CA THR A 123 11.92 -3.74 -8.42
C THR A 123 12.46 -4.11 -7.03
N SER A 124 12.41 -3.19 -6.08
CA SER A 124 12.76 -3.40 -4.67
C SER A 124 12.03 -2.41 -3.77
N ILE A 125 12.10 -2.64 -2.46
CA ILE A 125 11.49 -1.79 -1.44
C ILE A 125 12.52 -1.52 -0.34
N ASP A 126 12.63 -0.28 0.14
CA ASP A 126 13.24 0.00 1.45
C ASP A 126 12.17 0.38 2.45
N LEU A 127 12.13 -0.32 3.58
CA LEU A 127 11.19 -0.04 4.66
C LEU A 127 11.96 0.57 5.83
N SER A 128 11.53 1.73 6.30
CA SER A 128 12.03 2.34 7.53
C SER A 128 10.98 2.26 8.65
N PHE A 129 11.45 2.00 9.86
CA PHE A 129 10.60 1.87 11.04
C PHE A 129 11.14 2.74 12.18
N SER A 130 10.26 3.52 12.80
CA SER A 130 10.55 4.24 14.04
C SER A 130 9.42 4.02 15.02
N LYS A 131 9.73 3.47 16.19
CA LYS A 131 8.78 3.24 17.27
C LYS A 131 8.12 4.55 17.72
N THR A 132 6.87 4.43 18.20
CA THR A 132 6.09 5.53 18.76
C THR A 132 6.91 6.37 19.76
N THR A 133 6.75 7.69 19.70
CA THR A 133 7.35 8.63 20.67
C THR A 133 6.49 8.84 21.90
N ASN A 134 5.26 8.30 21.94
CA ASN A 134 4.39 8.38 23.09
C ASN A 134 4.95 7.56 24.26
N LEU A 135 5.41 8.25 25.31
CA LEU A 135 6.13 7.66 26.44
C LEU A 135 5.38 6.51 27.11
N LEU A 136 4.05 6.64 27.28
CA LEU A 136 3.23 5.59 27.90
C LEU A 136 3.15 4.35 27.01
N LEU A 137 3.00 4.53 25.69
CA LEU A 137 2.90 3.43 24.74
C LEU A 137 4.25 2.75 24.48
N GLN A 138 5.36 3.45 24.67
CA GLN A 138 6.69 2.88 24.46
C GLN A 138 6.97 1.66 25.36
N LEU A 139 6.41 1.62 26.57
CA LEU A 139 6.63 0.51 27.51
C LEU A 139 6.02 -0.82 27.02
N PHE A 140 4.98 -0.76 26.18
CA PHE A 140 4.20 -1.92 25.75
C PHE A 140 4.45 -2.33 24.29
N ASN A 141 5.37 -1.66 23.59
CA ASN A 141 5.64 -1.88 22.18
C ASN A 141 7.12 -2.19 21.95
N SER A 142 7.42 -3.21 21.17
CA SER A 142 8.81 -3.62 20.90
C SER A 142 9.54 -2.58 20.04
N ALA A 143 10.80 -2.28 20.38
CA ALA A 143 11.66 -1.43 19.55
C ALA A 143 12.23 -2.17 18.33
N SER A 144 12.21 -3.51 18.37
CA SER A 144 12.51 -4.37 17.23
C SER A 144 11.21 -4.95 16.69
N TRP A 145 11.13 -5.11 15.37
CA TRP A 145 10.00 -5.71 14.70
C TRP A 145 10.47 -6.58 13.53
N LYS A 146 9.57 -7.44 13.03
CA LYS A 146 9.83 -8.28 11.87
C LYS A 146 8.67 -8.18 10.91
N PHE A 147 8.98 -7.81 9.68
CA PHE A 147 8.09 -8.02 8.55
C PHE A 147 8.64 -9.20 7.76
N THR A 148 7.80 -10.16 7.41
CA THR A 148 8.21 -11.38 6.69
C THR A 148 8.06 -11.24 5.19
N LYS A 149 7.15 -10.36 4.75
CA LYS A 149 6.76 -10.22 3.36
C LYS A 149 6.11 -8.86 3.13
N ALA A 150 6.39 -8.28 1.97
CA ALA A 150 5.64 -7.16 1.41
C ALA A 150 5.03 -7.58 0.08
N VAL A 151 3.79 -7.20 -0.18
CA VAL A 151 3.11 -7.44 -1.46
C VAL A 151 2.67 -6.11 -2.03
N VAL A 152 3.04 -5.82 -3.27
CA VAL A 152 2.59 -4.65 -4.04
C VAL A 152 1.63 -5.13 -5.11
N LEU A 153 0.38 -4.67 -5.02
CA LEU A 153 -0.65 -4.86 -6.01
C LEU A 153 -0.85 -3.54 -6.79
N TYR A 154 -0.88 -3.65 -8.11
CA TYR A 154 -0.99 -2.53 -9.04
C TYR A 154 -2.43 -2.41 -9.49
N GLY A 155 -2.98 -1.21 -9.44
CA GLY A 155 -4.38 -0.98 -9.74
C GLY A 155 -4.77 -1.07 -11.22
N ASP A 156 -3.81 -0.99 -12.14
CA ASP A 156 -4.05 -0.83 -13.57
C ASP A 156 -3.99 -2.15 -14.38
N ASN A 157 -3.25 -3.16 -13.91
CA ASN A 157 -2.83 -4.28 -14.75
C ASN A 157 -2.90 -5.68 -14.08
N ARG A 158 -3.56 -5.81 -12.93
CA ARG A 158 -3.64 -7.07 -12.14
C ARG A 158 -2.27 -7.64 -11.73
N ASN A 159 -1.19 -6.88 -11.89
CA ASN A 159 0.12 -7.36 -11.48
C ASN A 159 0.20 -7.32 -9.97
N ARG A 160 0.81 -8.36 -9.41
CA ARG A 160 1.10 -8.50 -8.00
C ARG A 160 2.55 -8.93 -7.89
N ARG A 161 3.33 -8.20 -7.10
CA ARG A 161 4.71 -8.54 -6.82
C ARG A 161 4.90 -8.76 -5.34
N THR A 162 5.64 -9.81 -5.01
CA THR A 162 6.00 -10.15 -3.64
C THR A 162 7.46 -9.81 -3.41
N PHE A 163 7.77 -9.34 -2.21
CA PHE A 163 9.11 -8.99 -1.79
C PHE A 163 9.38 -9.56 -0.40
N CYS A 164 10.57 -10.10 -0.22
CA CYS A 164 11.05 -10.67 1.03
C CYS A 164 12.17 -9.78 1.59
N PRO A 165 12.23 -9.60 2.92
CA PRO A 165 13.22 -8.72 3.53
C PRO A 165 14.63 -9.31 3.39
N THR A 166 15.63 -8.45 3.22
CA THR A 166 17.05 -8.83 3.21
C THR A 166 17.59 -9.07 4.62
N GLN A 167 16.92 -8.52 5.64
CA GLN A 167 17.21 -8.77 7.05
C GLN A 167 15.93 -9.13 7.78
N SER A 168 15.98 -10.14 8.64
CA SER A 168 14.78 -10.67 9.29
C SER A 168 14.21 -9.78 10.40
N ILE A 169 14.96 -8.83 10.96
CA ILE A 169 14.52 -7.97 12.06
C ILE A 169 14.95 -6.54 11.78
N ILE A 170 14.02 -5.59 11.96
CA ILE A 170 14.27 -4.16 11.87
C ILE A 170 14.18 -3.53 13.27
N THR A 171 15.19 -2.74 13.64
CA THR A 171 15.20 -1.95 14.88
C THR A 171 14.66 -0.55 14.64
N SER A 172 14.08 0.06 15.68
CA SER A 172 13.58 1.43 15.64
C SER A 172 14.69 2.40 15.26
N GLY A 173 14.40 3.27 14.28
CA GLY A 173 15.35 4.22 13.72
C GLY A 173 16.18 3.65 12.57
N SER A 174 15.92 2.41 12.14
CA SER A 174 16.64 1.75 11.06
C SER A 174 15.74 1.49 9.85
N SER A 175 16.35 1.05 8.76
CA SER A 175 15.68 0.57 7.55
C SER A 175 16.14 -0.83 7.17
N THR A 176 15.31 -1.54 6.41
CA THR A 176 15.65 -2.82 5.80
C THR A 176 15.16 -2.85 4.36
N GLY A 177 15.95 -3.46 3.48
CA GLY A 177 15.58 -3.65 2.08
C GLY A 177 14.71 -4.89 1.92
N PHE A 178 13.91 -4.92 0.86
CA PHE A 178 13.19 -6.10 0.40
C PHE A 178 13.46 -6.30 -1.09
N ILE A 179 13.68 -7.55 -1.47
CA ILE A 179 13.94 -7.98 -2.85
C ILE A 179 12.86 -8.96 -3.31
N ALA A 180 12.71 -9.10 -4.62
CA ALA A 180 11.69 -9.98 -5.18
C ALA A 180 11.85 -11.44 -4.72
N CYS A 181 10.73 -12.03 -4.35
CA CYS A 181 10.47 -13.44 -4.07
C CYS A 181 9.01 -13.72 -4.49
#